data_AF-A0A2T4AWC3-F1
#
_entry.id   AF-A0A2T4AWC3-F1
#
_cell.length_a   1.000
_cell.length_b   1.000
_cell.length_c   1.000
_cell.angle_alpha   90.00
_cell.angle_beta   90.00
_cell.angle_gamma   90.00
#
_symmetry.space_group_name_H-M   'P 1'
#
loop_
_entity.id
_entity.type
_entity.pdbx_description
1 polymer ?
#
loop_
_entity_poly.entity_id
_entity_poly.type
_entity_poly.pdbx_seq_one_letter_code
_entity_poly.pdbx_strand_id
1 'polypeptide(L)'
;GQTAGCPTTKKVALVGIATDCTYWNGFNSSEALRKNVIGMVNQASQVYESAFKISLGIRNLTVLDRGCPGAPSAATPWNVGCSDNTTISDRLNLFSAWRGRSLDNNAYWSLLTTCPTDAAVGLAWRSQVCRQGSGTSSDGQGHNETVAGANVVVRTSTEWQVFAHESGHTFGAVHDCTSSTCPVDPSSQACCPLSAKSCDAAGKFIMNPSTGTGITQFSACSVGNICSSLKAAALSNCLTDNKNVPTITGSQCGNGIVEEGEQCDCGGAEGCGNNSCCDAKTCKFKNNAVCDPSNEDCCNDQCQFASSSTVCRPSTGECDVQETCPGDAAKCPDDQHKSDGDECGSGDGLRCASGQCTSRDRQCQVAVGTSADNSSTTACPDTRDSCTVS
;
A
#
# COMPACT_ATOMS: atom_id res chain seq x y z
N GLY A 1 -7.58 16.04 1.89
CA GLY A 1 -7.67 14.86 2.78
C GLY A 1 -6.85 15.10 4.01
N GLN A 2 -6.89 14.17 4.96
CA GLN A 2 -6.17 14.21 6.22
C GLN A 2 -5.06 13.16 6.20
N THR A 3 -3.89 13.48 6.71
CA THR A 3 -2.74 12.55 6.76
C THR A 3 -2.75 11.64 7.98
N ALA A 4 -3.77 11.77 8.85
CA ALA A 4 -3.91 10.93 10.03
C ALA A 4 -3.98 9.45 9.63
N GLY A 5 -3.09 8.63 10.18
CA GLY A 5 -2.96 7.20 9.86
C GLY A 5 -1.78 6.86 8.95
N CYS A 6 -1.22 7.83 8.22
CA CYS A 6 0.04 7.61 7.53
C CYS A 6 1.23 7.62 8.51
N PRO A 7 2.32 6.89 8.21
CA PRO A 7 3.53 6.90 9.01
C PRO A 7 4.12 8.29 9.24
N THR A 8 4.66 8.52 10.44
CA THR A 8 5.41 9.73 10.80
C THR A 8 6.86 9.68 10.34
N THR A 9 7.40 8.48 10.13
CA THR A 9 8.74 8.19 9.58
C THR A 9 8.65 7.23 8.40
N LYS A 10 9.77 7.10 7.68
CA LYS A 10 9.84 6.17 6.56
C LYS A 10 9.58 4.73 7.03
N LYS A 11 8.57 4.11 6.44
CA LYS A 11 8.34 2.67 6.49
C LYS A 11 8.58 2.07 5.12
N VAL A 12 8.73 0.75 5.07
CA VAL A 12 8.90 0.03 3.81
C VAL A 12 7.77 -0.97 3.63
N ALA A 13 7.10 -0.88 2.48
CA ALA A 13 6.18 -1.90 2.02
C ALA A 13 6.94 -2.85 1.11
N LEU A 14 7.21 -4.06 1.61
CA LEU A 14 7.84 -5.11 0.81
C LEU A 14 6.81 -5.71 -0.15
N VAL A 15 7.10 -5.67 -1.45
CA VAL A 15 6.18 -6.13 -2.51
C VAL A 15 6.74 -7.37 -3.20
N GLY A 16 5.84 -8.26 -3.59
CA GLY A 16 6.14 -9.36 -4.49
C GLY A 16 5.73 -9.00 -5.92
N ILE A 17 6.58 -9.30 -6.89
CA ILE A 17 6.26 -9.09 -8.30
C ILE A 17 6.29 -10.44 -9.02
N ALA A 18 5.29 -10.70 -9.85
CA ALA A 18 5.25 -11.83 -10.75
C ALA A 18 5.12 -11.33 -12.18
N THR A 19 5.84 -11.93 -13.13
CA THR A 19 5.70 -11.66 -14.56
C THR A 19 5.24 -12.92 -15.26
N ASP A 20 4.21 -12.80 -16.10
CA ASP A 20 3.72 -13.94 -16.89
C ASP A 20 4.56 -14.15 -18.17
N CYS A 21 4.27 -15.25 -18.85
CA CYS A 21 4.88 -15.63 -20.12
C CYS A 21 4.74 -14.58 -21.24
N THR A 22 3.72 -13.71 -21.16
CA THR A 22 3.47 -12.67 -22.17
C THR A 22 4.36 -11.45 -21.92
N TYR A 23 4.56 -11.10 -20.65
CA TYR A 23 5.43 -10.00 -20.23
C TYR A 23 6.87 -10.20 -20.68
N TRP A 24 7.39 -11.43 -20.56
CA TRP A 24 8.74 -11.76 -21.00
C TRP A 24 8.98 -11.45 -22.49
N ASN A 25 7.97 -11.64 -23.35
CA ASN A 25 8.13 -11.42 -24.79
C ASN A 25 8.47 -9.97 -25.17
N GLY A 26 8.27 -9.01 -24.26
CA GLY A 26 8.65 -7.61 -24.45
C GLY A 26 10.14 -7.32 -24.25
N PHE A 27 10.96 -8.32 -23.88
CA PHE A 27 12.35 -8.12 -23.48
C PHE A 27 13.33 -9.07 -24.19
N ASN A 28 14.54 -8.57 -24.41
CA ASN A 28 15.61 -9.33 -25.08
C ASN A 28 16.36 -10.28 -24.12
N SER A 29 16.25 -10.10 -22.81
CA SER A 29 16.86 -10.96 -21.78
C SER A 29 16.17 -10.85 -20.42
N SER A 30 16.44 -11.80 -19.51
CA SER A 30 16.02 -11.74 -18.10
C SER A 30 16.50 -10.47 -17.41
N GLU A 31 17.72 -10.05 -17.70
CA GLU A 31 18.36 -8.90 -17.07
C GLU A 31 17.66 -7.60 -17.48
N ALA A 32 17.28 -7.49 -18.77
CA ALA A 32 16.52 -6.35 -19.26
C ALA A 32 15.13 -6.27 -18.62
N LEU A 33 14.44 -7.41 -18.48
CA LEU A 33 13.16 -7.50 -17.79
C LEU A 33 13.30 -7.12 -16.32
N ARG A 34 14.26 -7.71 -15.59
CA ARG A 34 14.52 -7.41 -14.18
C ARG A 34 14.82 -5.94 -13.98
N LYS A 35 15.66 -5.34 -14.84
CA LYS A 35 15.97 -3.91 -14.79
C LYS A 35 14.72 -3.04 -15.03
N ASN A 36 13.83 -3.43 -15.93
CA ASN A 36 12.56 -2.72 -16.15
C ASN A 36 11.69 -2.77 -14.90
N VAL A 37 11.49 -3.96 -14.31
CA VAL A 37 10.68 -4.13 -13.10
C VAL A 37 11.24 -3.32 -11.92
N ILE A 38 12.55 -3.38 -11.69
CA ILE A 38 13.21 -2.59 -10.64
C ILE A 38 13.01 -1.09 -10.89
N GLY A 39 13.26 -0.61 -12.12
CA GLY A 39 13.09 0.79 -12.46
C GLY A 39 11.64 1.28 -12.34
N MET A 40 10.67 0.42 -12.61
CA MET A 40 9.25 0.68 -12.44
C MET A 40 8.89 0.87 -10.96
N VAL A 41 9.29 -0.08 -10.10
CA VAL A 41 9.00 -0.03 -8.66
C VAL A 41 9.74 1.15 -8.01
N ASN A 42 10.98 1.44 -8.39
CA ASN A 42 11.73 2.58 -7.84
C ASN A 42 11.04 3.92 -8.17
N GLN A 43 10.52 4.10 -9.38
CA GLN A 43 9.77 5.32 -9.74
C GLN A 43 8.47 5.46 -8.95
N ALA A 44 7.72 4.37 -8.79
CA ALA A 44 6.53 4.38 -7.94
C ALA A 44 6.90 4.65 -6.47
N SER A 45 7.97 4.05 -5.96
CA SER A 45 8.47 4.23 -4.60
C SER A 45 8.70 5.70 -4.27
N GLN A 46 9.28 6.49 -5.17
CA GLN A 46 9.49 7.93 -4.96
C GLN A 46 8.17 8.70 -4.72
N VAL A 47 7.11 8.36 -5.46
CA VAL A 47 5.80 9.00 -5.29
C VAL A 47 5.13 8.55 -3.98
N TYR A 48 5.29 7.28 -3.61
CA TYR A 48 4.77 6.78 -2.33
C TYR A 48 5.52 7.33 -1.12
N GLU A 49 6.83 7.46 -1.21
CA GLU A 49 7.66 7.99 -0.14
C GLU A 49 7.33 9.46 0.12
N SER A 50 7.23 10.25 -0.94
CA SER A 50 6.88 11.67 -0.84
C SER A 50 5.45 11.92 -0.34
N ALA A 51 4.49 11.08 -0.71
CA ALA A 51 3.09 11.25 -0.31
C ALA A 51 2.76 10.63 1.06
N PHE A 52 3.39 9.51 1.42
CA PHE A 52 2.98 8.66 2.54
C PHE A 52 4.10 8.31 3.52
N LYS A 53 5.35 8.68 3.23
CA LYS A 53 6.54 8.16 3.93
C LYS A 53 6.62 6.63 3.87
N ILE A 54 6.23 6.05 2.74
CA ILE A 54 6.33 4.61 2.49
C ILE A 54 7.18 4.39 1.25
N SER A 55 8.31 3.71 1.39
CA SER A 55 9.09 3.25 0.24
C SER A 55 8.60 1.86 -0.18
N LEU A 56 8.58 1.58 -1.49
CA LEU A 56 8.20 0.29 -2.04
C LEU A 56 9.47 -0.51 -2.37
N GLY A 57 9.67 -1.64 -1.71
CA GLY A 57 10.84 -2.49 -1.91
C GLY A 57 10.48 -3.86 -2.48
N ILE A 58 11.18 -4.34 -3.51
CA ILE A 58 10.90 -5.67 -4.07
C ILE A 58 11.56 -6.73 -3.19
N ARG A 59 10.77 -7.58 -2.54
CA ARG A 59 11.26 -8.73 -1.76
C ARG A 59 11.31 -10.02 -2.58
N ASN A 60 10.30 -10.23 -3.42
CA ASN A 60 10.17 -11.43 -4.23
C ASN A 60 9.93 -11.05 -5.69
N LEU A 61 10.61 -11.73 -6.61
CA LEU A 61 10.40 -11.56 -8.04
C LEU A 61 10.32 -12.93 -8.72
N THR A 62 9.12 -13.28 -9.16
CA THR A 62 8.83 -14.49 -9.93
C THR A 62 8.79 -14.16 -11.41
N VAL A 63 9.72 -14.71 -12.18
CA VAL A 63 9.79 -14.47 -13.62
C VAL A 63 9.52 -15.78 -14.36
N LEU A 64 8.41 -15.83 -15.10
CA LEU A 64 8.10 -16.98 -15.94
C LEU A 64 8.70 -16.78 -17.33
N ASP A 65 9.26 -17.85 -17.89
CA ASP A 65 9.96 -17.83 -19.17
C ASP A 65 8.98 -17.59 -20.34
N ARG A 66 9.56 -17.29 -21.50
CA ARG A 66 8.84 -17.08 -22.77
C ARG A 66 8.04 -18.31 -23.16
N GLY A 67 6.98 -18.06 -23.95
CA GLY A 67 6.16 -19.11 -24.53
C GLY A 67 5.11 -19.59 -23.53
N CYS A 68 3.92 -19.02 -23.63
CA CYS A 68 2.81 -19.37 -22.76
C CYS A 68 2.46 -20.86 -22.90
N PRO A 69 2.23 -21.56 -21.79
CA PRO A 69 1.91 -22.98 -21.84
C PRO A 69 0.53 -23.17 -22.48
N GLY A 70 0.33 -24.28 -23.19
CA GLY A 70 -0.99 -24.63 -23.73
C GLY A 70 -2.05 -24.87 -22.64
N ALA A 71 -1.61 -25.25 -21.43
CA ALA A 71 -2.42 -25.30 -20.22
C ALA A 71 -1.58 -24.84 -19.01
N PRO A 72 -2.10 -23.97 -18.13
CA PRO A 72 -1.35 -23.46 -16.99
C PRO A 72 -1.11 -24.55 -15.94
N SER A 73 0.01 -24.45 -15.21
CA SER A 73 0.34 -25.39 -14.14
C SER A 73 -0.43 -25.10 -12.85
N ALA A 74 -0.57 -26.10 -11.97
CA ALA A 74 -1.17 -25.89 -10.65
C ALA A 74 -0.39 -24.90 -9.75
N ALA A 75 0.92 -24.76 -10.01
CA ALA A 75 1.80 -23.84 -9.27
C ALA A 75 1.65 -22.39 -9.74
N THR A 76 1.30 -22.17 -11.01
CA THR A 76 1.15 -20.83 -11.63
C THR A 76 -0.10 -20.80 -12.51
N PRO A 77 -1.30 -20.93 -11.92
CA PRO A 77 -2.55 -21.02 -12.69
C PRO A 77 -2.87 -19.74 -13.48
N TRP A 78 -2.29 -18.62 -13.05
CA TRP A 78 -2.39 -17.30 -13.69
C TRP A 78 -1.46 -17.13 -14.91
N ASN A 79 -0.56 -18.08 -15.21
CA ASN A 79 0.35 -17.98 -16.34
C ASN A 79 -0.31 -18.42 -17.65
N VAL A 80 -1.13 -17.54 -18.20
CA VAL A 80 -1.96 -17.80 -19.38
C VAL A 80 -1.73 -16.72 -20.45
N GLY A 81 -1.70 -17.15 -21.71
CA GLY A 81 -1.56 -16.24 -22.86
C GLY A 81 -2.74 -15.28 -23.01
N CYS A 82 -2.56 -14.21 -23.79
CA CYS A 82 -3.65 -13.27 -24.06
C CYS A 82 -4.77 -13.97 -24.84
N SER A 83 -6.02 -13.76 -24.42
CA SER A 83 -7.21 -14.32 -25.06
C SER A 83 -8.43 -13.49 -24.69
N ASP A 84 -9.38 -13.37 -25.61
CA ASP A 84 -10.68 -12.72 -25.36
C ASP A 84 -11.50 -13.47 -24.29
N ASN A 85 -11.18 -14.74 -24.03
CA ASN A 85 -11.81 -15.57 -23.01
C ASN A 85 -11.13 -15.47 -21.62
N THR A 86 -10.09 -14.63 -21.48
CA THR A 86 -9.39 -14.47 -20.21
C THR A 86 -9.13 -13.00 -19.96
N THR A 87 -10.08 -12.40 -19.25
CA THR A 87 -10.10 -10.99 -18.92
C THR A 87 -9.08 -10.64 -17.83
N ILE A 88 -8.85 -9.35 -17.61
CA ILE A 88 -8.03 -8.85 -16.51
C ILE A 88 -8.63 -9.23 -15.14
N SER A 89 -9.96 -9.31 -15.05
CA SER A 89 -10.67 -9.80 -13.86
C SER A 89 -10.39 -11.27 -13.61
N ASP A 90 -10.37 -12.11 -14.65
CA ASP A 90 -10.00 -13.53 -14.52
C ASP A 90 -8.54 -13.68 -14.06
N ARG A 91 -7.64 -12.86 -14.62
CA ARG A 91 -6.23 -12.83 -14.24
C ARG A 91 -6.05 -12.43 -12.78
N LEU A 92 -6.75 -11.39 -12.33
CA LEU A 92 -6.70 -10.93 -10.94
C LEU A 92 -7.24 -12.03 -10.00
N ASN A 93 -8.34 -12.69 -10.35
CA ASN A 93 -8.90 -13.78 -9.56
C ASN A 93 -7.94 -14.97 -9.44
N LEU A 94 -7.38 -15.45 -10.55
CA LEU A 94 -6.39 -16.54 -10.56
C LEU A 94 -5.13 -16.18 -9.78
N PHE A 95 -4.63 -14.95 -9.94
CA PHE A 95 -3.46 -14.47 -9.24
C PHE A 95 -3.71 -14.29 -7.74
N SER A 96 -4.89 -13.82 -7.36
CA SER A 96 -5.30 -13.67 -5.96
C SER A 96 -5.45 -15.01 -5.25
N ALA A 97 -6.01 -16.02 -5.92
CA ALA A 97 -6.07 -17.39 -5.41
C ALA A 97 -4.68 -18.02 -5.25
N TRP A 98 -3.72 -17.62 -6.07
CA TRP A 98 -2.31 -18.00 -5.90
C TRP A 98 -1.66 -17.24 -4.73
N ARG A 99 -1.81 -15.92 -4.67
CA ARG A 99 -1.31 -15.07 -3.57
C ARG A 99 -1.83 -15.53 -2.21
N GLY A 100 -3.10 -15.90 -2.14
CA GLY A 100 -3.74 -16.37 -0.91
C GLY A 100 -3.16 -17.66 -0.34
N ARG A 101 -2.36 -18.41 -1.11
CA ARG A 101 -1.64 -19.60 -0.65
C ARG A 101 -0.23 -19.27 -0.14
N SER A 102 0.29 -18.07 -0.38
CA SER A 102 1.63 -17.70 0.05
C SER A 102 1.66 -17.35 1.54
N LEU A 103 2.75 -17.78 2.21
CA LEU A 103 3.02 -17.53 3.63
C LEU A 103 4.01 -16.38 3.84
N ASP A 104 4.33 -15.63 2.79
CA ASP A 104 5.18 -14.43 2.90
C ASP A 104 4.45 -13.27 3.58
N ASN A 105 5.24 -12.37 4.18
CA ASN A 105 4.74 -11.13 4.79
C ASN A 105 4.83 -9.93 3.84
N ASN A 106 4.76 -10.13 2.52
CA ASN A 106 4.74 -9.00 1.59
C ASN A 106 3.43 -8.23 1.76
N ALA A 107 3.53 -6.90 1.67
CA ALA A 107 2.42 -5.98 1.74
C ALA A 107 1.36 -6.26 0.67
N TYR A 108 1.80 -6.60 -0.55
CA TYR A 108 0.94 -7.10 -1.62
C TYR A 108 1.79 -7.73 -2.72
N TRP A 109 1.12 -8.29 -3.72
CA TRP A 109 1.74 -8.81 -4.93
C TRP A 109 1.17 -8.17 -6.20
N SER A 110 2.01 -7.96 -7.21
CA SER A 110 1.59 -7.46 -8.52
C SER A 110 1.92 -8.45 -9.63
N LEU A 111 0.94 -8.76 -10.47
CA LEU A 111 1.13 -9.52 -11.70
C LEU A 111 1.35 -8.56 -12.87
N LEU A 112 2.50 -8.67 -13.55
CA LEU A 112 2.79 -7.93 -14.76
C LEU A 112 2.50 -8.79 -16.00
N THR A 113 1.77 -8.23 -16.95
CA THR A 113 1.30 -8.91 -18.17
C THR A 113 1.29 -7.94 -19.37
N THR A 114 1.14 -8.46 -20.59
CA THR A 114 0.86 -7.64 -21.79
C THR A 114 -0.57 -7.81 -22.29
N CYS A 115 -1.45 -8.42 -21.51
CA CYS A 115 -2.82 -8.74 -21.90
C CYS A 115 -3.84 -7.79 -21.27
N PRO A 116 -4.21 -6.69 -21.94
CA PRO A 116 -5.32 -5.85 -21.48
C PRO A 116 -6.68 -6.52 -21.71
N THR A 117 -7.71 -5.94 -21.12
CA THR A 117 -9.11 -6.20 -21.50
C THR A 117 -9.74 -4.87 -21.87
N ASP A 118 -10.18 -4.74 -23.12
CA ASP A 118 -10.62 -3.48 -23.69
C ASP A 118 -9.59 -2.35 -23.45
N ALA A 119 -10.01 -1.27 -22.78
CA ALA A 119 -9.15 -0.15 -22.40
C ALA A 119 -8.52 -0.29 -20.99
N ALA A 120 -8.85 -1.35 -20.24
CA ALA A 120 -8.33 -1.55 -18.89
C ALA A 120 -6.86 -2.00 -18.94
N VAL A 121 -6.01 -1.21 -18.30
CA VAL A 121 -4.55 -1.45 -18.22
C VAL A 121 -4.10 -1.89 -16.83
N GLY A 122 -5.02 -1.99 -15.88
CA GLY A 122 -4.74 -2.47 -14.53
C GLY A 122 -6.04 -2.81 -13.79
N LEU A 123 -5.92 -3.61 -12.75
CA LEU A 123 -7.02 -3.93 -11.83
C LEU A 123 -6.45 -4.35 -10.46
N ALA A 124 -7.03 -3.85 -9.39
CA ALA A 124 -6.58 -4.10 -8.03
C ALA A 124 -7.74 -4.31 -7.06
N TRP A 125 -7.52 -5.15 -6.05
CA TRP A 125 -8.42 -5.19 -4.89
C TRP A 125 -8.17 -4.00 -3.96
N ARG A 126 -9.23 -3.25 -3.66
CA ARG A 126 -9.11 -2.04 -2.84
C ARG A 126 -8.89 -2.38 -1.36
N SER A 127 -8.01 -1.64 -0.68
CA SER A 127 -7.77 -1.77 0.77
C SER A 127 -7.34 -3.17 1.22
N GLN A 128 -6.54 -3.86 0.40
CA GLN A 128 -6.03 -5.21 0.71
C GLN A 128 -4.52 -5.22 1.02
N VAL A 129 -3.90 -4.06 1.22
CA VAL A 129 -2.51 -4.00 1.71
C VAL A 129 -2.37 -4.74 3.05
N CYS A 130 -1.25 -5.43 3.24
CA CYS A 130 -0.96 -6.31 4.37
C CYS A 130 -1.89 -7.51 4.54
N ARG A 131 -2.85 -7.74 3.63
CA ARG A 131 -3.74 -8.89 3.72
C ARG A 131 -2.97 -10.20 3.55
N GLN A 132 -3.10 -11.03 4.58
CA GLN A 132 -2.66 -12.43 4.53
C GLN A 132 -3.81 -13.32 4.03
N GLY A 133 -3.46 -14.35 3.26
CA GLY A 133 -4.44 -15.26 2.67
C GLY A 133 -5.35 -14.61 1.62
N SER A 134 -6.45 -15.28 1.31
CA SER A 134 -7.49 -14.79 0.41
C SER A 134 -8.87 -15.01 0.99
N GLY A 135 -9.85 -14.21 0.58
CA GLY A 135 -11.27 -14.41 0.87
C GLY A 135 -12.07 -14.58 -0.41
N THR A 136 -13.30 -15.06 -0.28
CA THR A 136 -14.26 -15.15 -1.39
C THR A 136 -15.25 -14.00 -1.32
N SER A 137 -15.48 -13.35 -2.44
CA SER A 137 -16.52 -12.33 -2.63
C SER A 137 -17.43 -12.73 -3.79
N SER A 138 -18.59 -12.09 -3.90
CA SER A 138 -19.44 -12.17 -5.09
C SER A 138 -19.46 -10.79 -5.75
N ASP A 139 -19.33 -10.75 -7.07
CA ASP A 139 -19.40 -9.53 -7.87
C ASP A 139 -20.85 -9.01 -8.06
N GLY A 140 -21.82 -9.63 -7.39
CA GLY A 140 -23.24 -9.33 -7.51
C GLY A 140 -23.88 -9.83 -8.82
N GLN A 141 -23.10 -10.43 -9.72
CA GLN A 141 -23.52 -10.98 -11.02
C GLN A 141 -23.47 -12.51 -11.03
N GLY A 142 -23.12 -13.13 -9.90
CA GLY A 142 -23.10 -14.58 -9.71
C GLY A 142 -21.74 -15.21 -9.95
N HIS A 143 -20.68 -14.41 -10.10
CA HIS A 143 -19.31 -14.90 -10.17
C HIS A 143 -18.65 -14.82 -8.80
N ASN A 144 -17.97 -15.90 -8.41
CA ASN A 144 -17.17 -15.92 -7.20
C ASN A 144 -15.81 -15.26 -7.48
N GLU A 145 -15.51 -14.20 -6.75
CA GLU A 145 -14.23 -13.51 -6.79
C GLU A 145 -13.33 -13.99 -5.66
N THR A 146 -12.03 -14.09 -5.92
CA THR A 146 -11.01 -14.35 -4.92
C THR A 146 -10.26 -13.06 -4.62
N VAL A 147 -10.42 -12.55 -3.41
CA VAL A 147 -9.84 -11.27 -2.96
C VAL A 147 -8.58 -11.52 -2.12
N ALA A 148 -7.48 -10.87 -2.48
CA ALA A 148 -6.21 -10.92 -1.77
C ALA A 148 -5.48 -9.58 -1.86
N GLY A 149 -4.35 -9.42 -1.15
CA GLY A 149 -3.43 -8.30 -1.36
C GLY A 149 -2.71 -8.43 -2.71
N ALA A 150 -3.44 -8.21 -3.80
CA ALA A 150 -2.99 -8.45 -5.16
C ALA A 150 -3.56 -7.44 -6.16
N ASN A 151 -2.77 -7.16 -7.20
CA ASN A 151 -3.20 -6.39 -8.37
C ASN A 151 -2.57 -6.93 -9.67
N VAL A 152 -3.10 -6.48 -10.81
CA VAL A 152 -2.60 -6.79 -12.16
C VAL A 152 -2.25 -5.48 -12.85
N VAL A 153 -1.08 -5.43 -13.49
CA VAL A 153 -0.58 -4.28 -14.24
C VAL A 153 -0.23 -4.73 -15.65
N VAL A 154 -0.84 -4.07 -16.63
CA VAL A 154 -0.54 -4.28 -18.05
C VAL A 154 0.59 -3.35 -18.46
N ARG A 155 1.56 -3.88 -19.22
CA ARG A 155 2.67 -3.11 -19.75
C ARG A 155 2.18 -2.01 -20.70
N THR A 156 2.54 -0.76 -20.39
CA THR A 156 2.26 0.41 -21.23
C THR A 156 3.52 1.29 -21.36
N SER A 157 3.45 2.39 -22.11
CA SER A 157 4.55 3.38 -22.15
C SER A 157 4.71 4.13 -20.81
N THR A 158 3.69 4.10 -19.96
CA THR A 158 3.61 4.75 -18.64
C THR A 158 3.45 3.70 -17.53
N GLU A 159 4.08 2.54 -17.69
CA GLU A 159 3.86 1.35 -16.84
C GLU A 159 4.03 1.63 -15.34
N TRP A 160 5.03 2.42 -14.96
CA TRP A 160 5.26 2.76 -13.54
C TRP A 160 4.11 3.57 -12.93
N GLN A 161 3.42 4.40 -13.73
CA GLN A 161 2.25 5.17 -13.28
C GLN A 161 1.06 4.25 -13.07
N VAL A 162 0.88 3.25 -13.94
CA VAL A 162 -0.14 2.22 -13.79
C VAL A 162 0.15 1.39 -12.53
N PHE A 163 1.39 0.94 -12.33
CA PHE A 163 1.77 0.25 -11.11
C PHE A 163 1.52 1.08 -9.85
N ALA A 164 1.86 2.37 -9.84
CA ALA A 164 1.59 3.27 -8.72
C ALA A 164 0.09 3.44 -8.46
N HIS A 165 -0.73 3.52 -9.52
CA HIS A 165 -2.19 3.61 -9.47
C HIS A 165 -2.83 2.34 -8.89
N GLU A 166 -2.50 1.17 -9.40
CA GLU A 166 -3.05 -0.11 -8.93
C GLU A 166 -2.62 -0.42 -7.49
N SER A 167 -1.39 -0.06 -7.14
CA SER A 167 -0.93 -0.07 -5.75
C SER A 167 -1.80 0.86 -4.90
N GLY A 168 -2.23 2.01 -5.45
CA GLY A 168 -2.99 3.03 -4.72
C GLY A 168 -4.35 2.49 -4.31
N HIS A 169 -5.00 1.76 -5.20
CA HIS A 169 -6.17 0.96 -4.87
C HIS A 169 -5.88 -0.07 -3.77
N THR A 170 -4.80 -0.85 -3.89
CA THR A 170 -4.41 -1.82 -2.85
C THR A 170 -4.23 -1.16 -1.47
N PHE A 171 -3.69 0.06 -1.42
CA PHE A 171 -3.57 0.89 -0.22
C PHE A 171 -4.87 1.58 0.22
N GLY A 172 -5.92 1.57 -0.60
CA GLY A 172 -7.27 2.01 -0.24
C GLY A 172 -7.77 3.27 -0.94
N ALA A 173 -7.04 3.81 -1.92
CA ALA A 173 -7.54 4.93 -2.71
C ALA A 173 -8.69 4.50 -3.64
N VAL A 174 -9.61 5.43 -3.90
CA VAL A 174 -10.53 5.37 -5.04
C VAL A 174 -10.05 6.29 -6.16
N HIS A 175 -10.68 6.22 -7.32
CA HIS A 175 -10.36 7.12 -8.42
C HIS A 175 -10.59 8.58 -8.05
N ASP A 176 -9.73 9.47 -8.53
CA ASP A 176 -10.00 10.90 -8.54
C ASP A 176 -11.13 11.22 -9.52
N CYS A 177 -11.95 12.22 -9.18
CA CYS A 177 -13.10 12.57 -10.01
C CYS A 177 -12.69 13.19 -11.35
N THR A 178 -13.45 12.85 -12.38
CA THR A 178 -13.38 13.43 -13.72
C THR A 178 -14.60 14.28 -13.99
N SER A 179 -14.59 15.06 -15.08
CA SER A 179 -15.77 15.83 -15.52
C SER A 179 -17.03 14.97 -15.66
N SER A 180 -16.92 13.71 -16.08
CA SER A 180 -18.04 12.77 -16.22
C SER A 180 -18.57 12.19 -14.91
N THR A 181 -17.76 12.17 -13.85
CA THR A 181 -18.18 11.70 -12.51
C THR A 181 -18.60 12.85 -11.59
N CYS A 182 -18.66 14.08 -12.13
CA CYS A 182 -19.00 15.28 -11.39
C CYS A 182 -20.40 15.80 -11.75
N PRO A 183 -21.12 16.43 -10.80
CA PRO A 183 -20.78 16.58 -9.38
C PRO A 183 -20.94 15.26 -8.59
N VAL A 184 -20.11 15.04 -7.57
CA VAL A 184 -20.24 13.87 -6.69
C VAL A 184 -21.34 14.12 -5.67
N ASP A 185 -22.19 13.13 -5.44
CA ASP A 185 -23.06 13.09 -4.28
C ASP A 185 -22.21 12.76 -3.03
N PRO A 186 -22.20 13.62 -1.99
CA PRO A 186 -21.46 13.36 -0.74
C PRO A 186 -21.83 12.03 -0.06
N SER A 187 -23.01 11.48 -0.35
CA SER A 187 -23.55 10.27 0.28
C SER A 187 -23.15 8.96 -0.40
N SER A 188 -22.47 9.00 -1.56
CA SER A 188 -22.04 7.78 -2.29
C SER A 188 -20.54 7.70 -2.59
N GLN A 189 -19.76 8.74 -2.28
CA GLN A 189 -18.31 8.91 -2.50
C GLN A 189 -17.70 7.98 -3.57
N ALA A 190 -18.28 7.99 -4.77
CA ALA A 190 -17.87 7.11 -5.86
C ALA A 190 -16.47 7.45 -6.42
N CYS A 191 -16.01 8.68 -6.19
CA CYS A 191 -14.70 9.19 -6.58
C CYS A 191 -14.19 10.25 -5.59
N CYS A 192 -12.92 10.60 -5.72
CA CYS A 192 -12.22 11.58 -4.91
C CYS A 192 -12.28 12.98 -5.53
N PRO A 193 -13.06 13.93 -4.97
CA PRO A 193 -13.13 15.29 -5.50
C PRO A 193 -11.80 16.03 -5.27
N LEU A 194 -11.45 16.93 -6.20
CA LEU A 194 -10.22 17.74 -6.12
C LEU A 194 -10.12 18.53 -4.81
N SER A 195 -11.22 19.11 -4.35
CA SER A 195 -11.30 19.86 -3.09
C SER A 195 -12.74 19.96 -2.59
N ALA A 196 -12.94 20.56 -1.41
CA ALA A 196 -14.27 20.86 -0.89
C ALA A 196 -15.11 21.81 -1.79
N LYS A 197 -14.47 22.51 -2.74
CA LYS A 197 -15.13 23.50 -3.61
C LYS A 197 -15.09 23.15 -5.11
N SER A 198 -14.34 22.11 -5.49
CA SER A 198 -14.13 21.74 -6.88
C SER A 198 -14.07 20.23 -6.99
N CYS A 199 -14.84 19.67 -7.94
CA CYS A 199 -14.99 18.24 -8.10
C CYS A 199 -13.93 17.66 -9.04
N ASP A 200 -13.86 18.15 -10.28
CA ASP A 200 -13.02 17.58 -11.33
C ASP A 200 -11.52 17.78 -11.04
N ALA A 201 -10.78 16.67 -10.97
CA ALA A 201 -9.33 16.64 -10.77
C ALA A 201 -8.54 16.88 -12.07
N ALA A 202 -9.22 16.99 -13.21
CA ALA A 202 -8.68 17.31 -14.53
C ALA A 202 -7.56 16.36 -15.00
N GLY A 203 -7.58 15.11 -14.53
CA GLY A 203 -6.60 14.08 -14.90
C GLY A 203 -5.17 14.35 -14.47
N LYS A 204 -4.95 15.12 -13.40
CA LYS A 204 -3.62 15.58 -12.97
C LYS A 204 -2.93 14.70 -11.92
N PHE A 205 -3.60 13.67 -11.41
CA PHE A 205 -3.16 12.90 -10.25
C PHE A 205 -3.14 11.40 -10.54
N ILE A 206 -2.32 10.66 -9.79
CA ILE A 206 -2.03 9.24 -10.02
C ILE A 206 -3.32 8.40 -10.06
N MET A 207 -4.31 8.72 -9.23
CA MET A 207 -5.58 7.98 -9.16
C MET A 207 -6.61 8.41 -10.20
N ASN A 208 -6.23 9.15 -11.24
CA ASN A 208 -7.12 9.42 -12.37
C ASN A 208 -7.48 8.10 -13.09
N PRO A 209 -8.76 7.85 -13.44
CA PRO A 209 -9.18 6.60 -14.09
C PRO A 209 -8.65 6.41 -15.52
N SER A 210 -7.98 7.41 -16.09
CA SER A 210 -7.34 7.32 -17.40
C SER A 210 -5.85 7.64 -17.31
N THR A 211 -5.05 6.99 -18.16
CA THR A 211 -3.60 7.20 -18.19
C THR A 211 -3.24 8.54 -18.81
N GLY A 212 -2.35 9.29 -18.15
CA GLY A 212 -1.78 10.55 -18.65
C GLY A 212 -0.29 10.65 -18.38
N THR A 213 0.42 11.43 -19.20
CA THR A 213 1.87 11.64 -19.06
C THR A 213 2.19 12.74 -18.07
N GLY A 214 3.27 12.60 -17.31
CA GLY A 214 3.76 13.63 -16.38
C GLY A 214 2.99 13.71 -15.05
N ILE A 215 2.17 12.69 -14.77
CA ILE A 215 1.45 12.58 -13.50
C ILE A 215 2.38 11.91 -12.48
N THR A 216 2.72 12.65 -11.41
CA THR A 216 3.71 12.25 -10.40
C THR A 216 3.23 12.49 -8.97
N GLN A 217 1.95 12.82 -8.79
CA GLN A 217 1.40 13.21 -7.48
C GLN A 217 0.05 12.55 -7.21
N PHE A 218 -0.19 12.15 -5.96
CA PHE A 218 -1.51 11.80 -5.47
C PHE A 218 -2.32 13.05 -5.14
N SER A 219 -3.64 13.03 -5.38
CA SER A 219 -4.51 14.11 -4.94
C SER A 219 -4.60 14.15 -3.41
N ALA A 220 -4.92 15.31 -2.85
CA ALA A 220 -5.12 15.41 -1.40
C ALA A 220 -6.26 14.50 -0.89
N CYS A 221 -7.24 14.15 -1.74
CA CYS A 221 -8.31 13.21 -1.37
C CYS A 221 -7.79 11.77 -1.34
N SER A 222 -7.07 11.35 -2.37
CA SER A 222 -6.40 10.05 -2.44
C SER A 222 -5.48 9.83 -1.25
N VAL A 223 -4.74 10.87 -0.84
CA VAL A 223 -3.91 10.83 0.37
C VAL A 223 -4.74 10.56 1.62
N GLY A 224 -5.89 11.22 1.75
CA GLY A 224 -6.81 10.99 2.85
C GLY A 224 -7.35 9.57 2.90
N ASN A 225 -7.72 8.99 1.75
CA ASN A 225 -8.20 7.61 1.68
C ASN A 225 -7.13 6.61 2.13
N ILE A 226 -5.91 6.72 1.59
CA ILE A 226 -4.82 5.81 1.93
C ILE A 226 -4.46 5.92 3.41
N CYS A 227 -4.26 7.13 3.95
CA CYS A 227 -3.95 7.29 5.37
C CYS A 227 -5.08 6.78 6.28
N SER A 228 -6.34 6.98 5.90
CA SER A 228 -7.48 6.44 6.65
C SER A 228 -7.54 4.91 6.60
N SER A 229 -7.23 4.32 5.44
CA SER A 229 -7.17 2.87 5.26
C SER A 229 -6.03 2.25 6.09
N LEU A 230 -4.88 2.92 6.15
CA LEU A 230 -3.75 2.52 7.00
C LEU A 230 -4.07 2.61 8.49
N LYS A 231 -4.94 3.55 8.90
CA LYS A 231 -5.43 3.65 10.29
C LYS A 231 -6.40 2.53 10.67
N ALA A 232 -7.35 2.22 9.77
CA ALA A 232 -8.42 1.24 10.03
C ALA A 232 -7.93 -0.21 9.94
N ALA A 233 -6.91 -0.43 9.09
CA ALA A 233 -6.15 -1.65 9.11
C ALA A 233 -5.40 -1.71 10.44
N ALA A 234 -5.93 -2.44 11.43
CA ALA A 234 -5.24 -2.85 12.66
C ALA A 234 -4.02 -3.78 12.35
N LEU A 235 -3.25 -3.46 11.31
CA LEU A 235 -2.45 -4.36 10.46
C LEU A 235 -1.13 -3.70 10.02
N SER A 236 -0.57 -2.78 10.80
CA SER A 236 0.78 -2.22 10.58
C SER A 236 1.90 -3.28 10.66
N ASN A 237 1.56 -4.55 10.81
CA ASN A 237 2.48 -5.67 11.00
C ASN A 237 3.29 -6.03 9.75
N CYS A 238 2.86 -5.60 8.55
CA CYS A 238 3.58 -5.91 7.30
C CYS A 238 4.49 -4.79 6.80
N LEU A 239 4.26 -3.55 7.26
CA LEU A 239 5.14 -2.43 6.94
C LEU A 239 6.35 -2.50 7.87
N THR A 240 7.54 -2.64 7.31
CA THR A 240 8.76 -2.79 8.10
C THR A 240 9.39 -1.44 8.41
N ASP A 241 10.13 -1.38 9.50
CA ASP A 241 11.06 -0.28 9.75
C ASP A 241 12.07 -0.18 8.60
N ASN A 242 12.51 1.04 8.30
CA ASN A 242 13.47 1.30 7.25
C ASN A 242 14.92 1.03 7.72
N LYS A 243 15.23 -0.22 8.06
CA LYS A 243 16.55 -0.62 8.55
C LYS A 243 16.89 -2.05 8.19
N ASN A 244 18.02 -2.24 7.51
CA ASN A 244 18.50 -3.54 7.03
C ASN A 244 17.41 -4.31 6.27
N VAL A 245 16.71 -3.61 5.38
CA VAL A 245 15.56 -4.17 4.67
C VAL A 245 16.04 -5.18 3.61
N PRO A 246 15.53 -6.41 3.61
CA PRO A 246 15.95 -7.43 2.65
C PRO A 246 15.18 -7.30 1.33
N THR A 247 15.84 -6.74 0.32
CA THR A 247 15.32 -6.59 -1.05
C THR A 247 16.08 -7.49 -2.04
N ILE A 248 15.49 -7.76 -3.21
CA ILE A 248 16.20 -8.48 -4.30
C ILE A 248 17.30 -7.65 -4.95
N THR A 249 17.24 -6.32 -4.78
CA THR A 249 18.12 -5.36 -5.41
C THR A 249 19.48 -5.28 -4.71
N GLY A 250 19.55 -5.74 -3.46
CA GLY A 250 20.69 -5.44 -2.58
C GLY A 250 20.81 -3.93 -2.37
N SER A 251 21.97 -3.44 -1.95
CA SER A 251 22.18 -2.02 -1.63
C SER A 251 22.07 -1.11 -2.88
N GLN A 252 21.03 -0.28 -2.94
CA GLN A 252 20.79 0.74 -3.95
C GLN A 252 20.71 2.14 -3.33
N CYS A 253 21.86 2.66 -2.95
CA CYS A 253 21.94 3.97 -2.34
C CYS A 253 21.21 5.07 -3.13
N GLY A 254 20.27 5.71 -2.44
CA GLY A 254 19.45 6.82 -2.92
C GLY A 254 18.01 6.42 -3.29
N ASN A 255 17.61 5.17 -3.03
CA ASN A 255 16.23 4.69 -3.23
C ASN A 255 15.33 4.94 -2.00
N GLY A 256 15.90 5.46 -0.91
CA GLY A 256 15.20 5.76 0.34
C GLY A 256 15.02 4.55 1.25
N ILE A 257 15.61 3.38 0.94
CA ILE A 257 15.51 2.14 1.70
C ILE A 257 16.88 1.80 2.29
N VAL A 258 16.99 1.70 3.61
CA VAL A 258 18.26 1.32 4.25
C VAL A 258 18.46 -0.19 4.13
N GLU A 259 19.23 -0.59 3.14
CA GLU A 259 19.54 -1.98 2.82
C GLU A 259 20.83 -2.45 3.53
N GLU A 260 21.15 -3.75 3.45
CA GLU A 260 22.40 -4.27 4.02
C GLU A 260 23.60 -3.49 3.47
N GLY A 261 24.50 -3.05 4.35
CA GLY A 261 25.67 -2.28 3.97
C GLY A 261 25.45 -0.76 3.93
N GLU A 262 24.23 -0.28 4.10
CA GLU A 262 23.92 1.15 4.24
C GLU A 262 23.73 1.53 5.71
N GLN A 263 24.07 2.77 6.08
CA GLN A 263 23.82 3.30 7.42
C GLN A 263 22.59 4.20 7.46
N CYS A 264 22.25 4.80 6.33
CA CYS A 264 21.12 5.70 6.14
C CYS A 264 20.83 5.81 4.64
N ASP A 265 19.58 6.10 4.27
CA ASP A 265 19.24 6.48 2.91
C ASP A 265 18.12 7.52 2.92
N CYS A 266 18.47 8.75 2.55
CA CYS A 266 17.54 9.87 2.52
C CYS A 266 16.88 10.09 1.15
N GLY A 267 17.02 9.18 0.17
CA GLY A 267 16.38 9.28 -1.15
C GLY A 267 17.21 10.05 -2.18
N GLY A 268 18.54 9.88 -2.12
CA GLY A 268 19.48 10.48 -3.06
C GLY A 268 19.57 12.00 -2.93
N ALA A 269 20.18 12.68 -3.90
CA ALA A 269 20.46 14.12 -3.77
C ALA A 269 19.21 14.98 -3.56
N GLU A 270 18.10 14.63 -4.20
CA GLU A 270 16.83 15.35 -4.09
C GLU A 270 16.13 15.06 -2.75
N GLY A 271 16.00 13.78 -2.36
CA GLY A 271 15.36 13.40 -1.10
C GLY A 271 16.16 13.86 0.13
N CYS A 272 17.49 13.81 0.05
CA CYS A 272 18.35 14.25 1.15
C CYS A 272 18.31 15.76 1.36
N GLY A 273 18.23 16.58 0.31
CA GLY A 273 18.21 18.04 0.43
C GLY A 273 19.27 18.58 1.41
N ASN A 274 18.82 19.16 2.53
CA ASN A 274 19.67 19.73 3.58
C ASN A 274 20.00 18.75 4.73
N ASN A 275 19.76 17.45 4.57
CA ASN A 275 20.03 16.44 5.57
C ASN A 275 21.52 16.42 5.94
N SER A 276 21.80 16.76 7.20
CA SER A 276 23.14 16.84 7.79
C SER A 276 23.65 15.49 8.30
N CYS A 277 22.77 14.49 8.41
CA CYS A 277 23.03 13.19 9.00
C CYS A 277 23.50 12.16 7.97
N CYS A 278 22.96 12.22 6.75
CA CYS A 278 23.20 11.19 5.73
C CYS A 278 23.86 11.74 4.47
N ASP A 279 24.85 11.02 3.94
CA ASP A 279 25.49 11.31 2.66
C ASP A 279 24.75 10.62 1.50
N ALA A 280 24.10 11.45 0.68
CA ALA A 280 23.27 11.05 -0.45
C ALA A 280 23.96 10.21 -1.53
N LYS A 281 25.30 10.19 -1.57
CA LYS A 281 26.06 9.46 -2.60
C LYS A 281 26.60 8.13 -2.08
N THR A 282 26.74 8.00 -0.77
CA THR A 282 27.41 6.85 -0.14
C THR A 282 26.51 6.09 0.81
N CYS A 283 25.36 6.67 1.21
CA CYS A 283 24.42 6.10 2.18
C CYS A 283 25.11 5.75 3.50
N LYS A 284 26.03 6.65 3.88
CA LYS A 284 26.80 6.63 5.13
C LYS A 284 26.46 7.83 5.97
N PHE A 285 26.62 7.67 7.28
CA PHE A 285 26.49 8.78 8.21
C PHE A 285 27.58 9.81 7.96
N LYS A 286 27.20 11.09 8.03
CA LYS A 286 28.11 12.22 8.00
C LYS A 286 28.62 12.53 9.40
N ASN A 287 29.86 12.98 9.50
CA ASN A 287 30.46 13.45 10.76
C ASN A 287 30.30 12.40 11.88
N ASN A 288 29.74 12.80 13.03
CA ASN A 288 29.47 11.95 14.19
C ASN A 288 27.98 11.57 14.30
N ALA A 289 27.25 11.53 13.18
CA ALA A 289 25.87 11.08 13.17
C ALA A 289 25.79 9.59 13.55
N VAL A 290 24.79 9.25 14.37
CA VAL A 290 24.51 7.87 14.82
C VAL A 290 23.14 7.37 14.36
N CYS A 291 22.34 8.27 13.78
CA CYS A 291 21.01 8.04 13.24
C CYS A 291 20.66 9.13 12.22
N ASP A 292 19.55 8.96 11.50
CA ASP A 292 18.99 9.92 10.56
C ASP A 292 17.49 10.14 10.81
N PRO A 293 17.02 11.37 11.14
CA PRO A 293 15.61 11.65 11.37
C PRO A 293 14.71 11.40 10.16
N SER A 294 15.29 11.23 8.96
CA SER A 294 14.53 10.82 7.79
C SER A 294 14.11 9.33 7.82
N ASN A 295 14.85 8.49 8.54
CA ASN A 295 14.66 7.04 8.58
C ASN A 295 14.18 6.54 9.94
N GLU A 296 14.45 7.26 11.02
CA GLU A 296 14.21 6.78 12.38
C GLU A 296 13.49 7.80 13.28
N ASP A 297 12.45 7.36 14.00
CA ASP A 297 11.58 8.24 14.81
C ASP A 297 12.29 8.83 16.05
N CYS A 298 13.30 8.13 16.57
CA CYS A 298 14.06 8.56 17.74
C CYS A 298 15.42 9.13 17.40
N CYS A 299 15.51 9.79 16.24
CA CYS A 299 16.64 10.62 15.89
C CYS A 299 16.26 12.10 15.93
N ASN A 300 17.09 12.94 16.53
CA ASN A 300 16.91 14.38 16.51
C ASN A 300 17.61 15.03 15.30
N ASP A 301 17.33 16.33 15.07
CA ASP A 301 17.91 17.10 13.96
C ASP A 301 19.44 17.29 14.06
N GLN A 302 20.04 16.94 15.21
CA GLN A 302 21.49 16.91 15.43
C GLN A 302 22.10 15.53 15.15
N CYS A 303 21.32 14.61 14.57
CA CYS A 303 21.73 13.26 14.20
C CYS A 303 22.14 12.39 15.40
N GLN A 304 21.53 12.65 16.56
CA GLN A 304 21.72 11.91 17.81
C GLN A 304 20.41 11.30 18.28
N PHE A 305 20.49 10.30 19.17
CA PHE A 305 19.28 9.73 19.76
C PHE A 305 18.48 10.78 20.52
N ALA A 306 17.18 10.80 20.27
CA ALA A 306 16.23 11.65 20.97
C ALA A 306 16.11 11.22 22.44
N SER A 307 15.85 12.18 23.34
CA SER A 307 15.73 11.88 24.79
C SER A 307 14.55 10.96 25.09
N SER A 308 14.58 10.31 26.26
CA SER A 308 13.52 9.40 26.67
C SER A 308 12.15 10.07 26.94
N SER A 309 12.11 11.40 26.91
CA SER A 309 10.90 12.20 27.01
C SER A 309 10.26 12.52 25.66
N THR A 310 10.94 12.23 24.55
CA THR A 310 10.43 12.51 23.20
C THR A 310 9.40 11.46 22.82
N VAL A 311 8.19 11.91 22.48
CA VAL A 311 7.13 11.04 21.93
C VAL A 311 7.47 10.72 20.48
N CYS A 312 7.69 9.44 20.17
CA CYS A 312 7.97 8.99 18.81
C CYS A 312 6.72 8.47 18.08
N ARG A 313 5.76 7.89 18.82
CA ARG A 313 4.43 7.55 18.29
C ARG A 313 3.36 8.07 19.25
N PRO A 314 2.54 9.06 18.84
CA PRO A 314 1.45 9.54 19.66
C PRO A 314 0.32 8.52 19.70
N SER A 315 -0.37 8.43 20.84
CA SER A 315 -1.58 7.63 20.96
C SER A 315 -2.67 8.12 19.99
N THR A 316 -3.30 7.18 19.27
CA THR A 316 -4.39 7.46 18.32
C THR A 316 -5.79 7.36 18.93
N GLY A 317 -5.90 6.97 20.21
CA GLY A 317 -7.17 6.82 20.91
C GLY A 317 -6.99 6.17 22.29
N GLU A 318 -8.09 6.05 23.03
CA GLU A 318 -8.06 5.56 24.41
C GLU A 318 -7.50 4.14 24.58
N CYS A 319 -7.57 3.31 23.53
CA CYS A 319 -7.06 1.93 23.53
C CYS A 319 -5.60 1.82 23.08
N ASP A 320 -4.99 2.90 22.64
CA ASP A 320 -3.66 2.95 22.05
C ASP A 320 -2.69 3.61 23.03
N VAL A 321 -1.54 2.97 23.30
CA VAL A 321 -0.53 3.54 24.19
C VAL A 321 0.28 4.59 23.43
N GLN A 322 0.96 5.50 24.14
CA GLN A 322 1.90 6.42 23.52
C GLN A 322 3.31 5.91 23.77
N GLU A 323 4.16 5.85 22.74
CA GLU A 323 5.56 5.45 22.88
C GLU A 323 6.47 6.67 22.90
N THR A 324 7.40 6.62 23.84
CA THR A 324 8.50 7.56 23.94
C THR A 324 9.79 6.88 23.53
N CYS A 325 10.72 7.67 23.01
CA CYS A 325 12.04 7.19 22.67
C CYS A 325 12.75 6.55 23.86
N PRO A 326 13.67 5.61 23.64
CA PRO A 326 14.40 4.98 24.72
C PRO A 326 15.52 5.88 25.28
N GLY A 327 16.00 6.85 24.50
CA GLY A 327 17.13 7.73 24.87
C GLY A 327 18.49 7.28 24.34
N ASP A 328 18.61 6.02 23.93
CA ASP A 328 19.86 5.36 23.55
C ASP A 328 19.77 4.54 22.25
N ALA A 329 18.65 4.64 21.54
CA ALA A 329 18.45 4.00 20.25
C ALA A 329 17.58 4.88 19.34
N ALA A 330 17.76 4.73 18.02
CA ALA A 330 17.02 5.47 17.00
C ALA A 330 15.62 4.90 16.74
N LYS A 331 15.38 3.62 17.06
CA LYS A 331 14.08 2.98 16.84
C LYS A 331 13.11 3.36 17.96
N CYS A 332 11.90 3.80 17.58
CA CYS A 332 10.77 3.89 18.50
C CYS A 332 10.40 2.48 18.99
N PRO A 333 10.07 2.28 20.27
CA PRO A 333 9.55 1.00 20.75
C PRO A 333 8.38 0.50 19.90
N ASP A 334 8.22 -0.83 19.83
CA ASP A 334 7.12 -1.44 19.08
C ASP A 334 5.76 -0.99 19.66
N ASP A 335 4.80 -0.73 18.77
CA ASP A 335 3.44 -0.25 19.09
C ASP A 335 2.78 -1.13 20.17
N GLN A 336 2.37 -0.51 21.27
CA GLN A 336 1.64 -1.17 22.35
C GLN A 336 0.20 -0.64 22.42
N HIS A 337 -0.70 -1.53 22.81
CA HIS A 337 -2.08 -1.17 23.06
C HIS A 337 -2.59 -1.73 24.39
N LYS A 338 -3.71 -1.18 24.85
CA LYS A 338 -4.50 -1.76 25.94
C LYS A 338 -4.94 -3.18 25.58
N SER A 339 -5.29 -3.98 26.60
CA SER A 339 -5.68 -5.36 26.36
C SER A 339 -7.00 -5.41 25.59
N ASP A 340 -7.11 -6.38 24.68
CA ASP A 340 -8.37 -6.62 23.98
C ASP A 340 -9.47 -6.96 25.01
N GLY A 341 -10.60 -6.25 24.94
CA GLY A 341 -11.69 -6.35 25.89
C GLY A 341 -11.69 -5.28 27.00
N ASP A 342 -10.67 -4.42 27.08
CA ASP A 342 -10.70 -3.27 28.00
C ASP A 342 -11.84 -2.31 27.63
N GLU A 343 -12.47 -1.69 28.63
CA GLU A 343 -13.52 -0.69 28.39
C GLU A 343 -12.93 0.58 27.78
N CYS A 344 -13.67 1.18 26.86
CA CYS A 344 -13.27 2.43 26.21
C CYS A 344 -14.49 3.21 25.71
N GLY A 345 -14.35 4.52 25.58
CA GLY A 345 -15.41 5.41 25.12
C GLY A 345 -16.59 5.51 26.08
N SER A 346 -17.66 6.15 25.62
CA SER A 346 -18.88 6.41 26.41
C SER A 346 -20.12 5.68 25.90
N GLY A 347 -19.96 4.78 24.92
CA GLY A 347 -21.06 4.04 24.30
C GLY A 347 -21.16 2.60 24.82
N ASP A 348 -22.37 2.05 24.83
CA ASP A 348 -22.62 0.67 25.27
C ASP A 348 -21.88 -0.33 24.37
N GLY A 349 -21.14 -1.25 24.99
CA GLY A 349 -20.49 -2.37 24.30
C GLY A 349 -19.20 -2.03 23.53
N LEU A 350 -18.69 -0.79 23.62
CA LEU A 350 -17.37 -0.46 23.09
C LEU A 350 -16.27 -1.09 23.94
N ARG A 351 -15.32 -1.73 23.27
CA ARG A 351 -14.17 -2.40 23.87
C ARG A 351 -12.93 -2.16 23.04
N CYS A 352 -11.77 -2.17 23.68
CA CYS A 352 -10.50 -2.18 22.99
C CYS A 352 -10.36 -3.47 22.20
N ALA A 353 -9.98 -3.35 20.93
CA ALA A 353 -9.54 -4.46 20.10
C ALA A 353 -8.42 -3.96 19.21
N SER A 354 -7.22 -4.52 19.37
CA SER A 354 -6.03 -4.19 18.60
C SER A 354 -5.75 -2.67 18.56
N GLY A 355 -5.77 -2.04 19.74
CA GLY A 355 -5.54 -0.59 19.89
C GLY A 355 -6.68 0.33 19.48
N GLN A 356 -7.78 -0.19 18.92
CA GLN A 356 -8.94 0.61 18.53
C GLN A 356 -10.10 0.43 19.52
N CYS A 357 -10.74 1.54 19.88
CA CYS A 357 -11.99 1.49 20.62
C CYS A 357 -13.15 1.21 19.66
N THR A 358 -13.66 -0.03 19.67
CA THR A 358 -14.59 -0.51 18.64
C THR A 358 -15.66 -1.44 19.19
N SER A 359 -16.59 -1.84 18.34
CA SER A 359 -17.60 -2.86 18.59
C SER A 359 -17.89 -3.60 17.30
N ARG A 360 -18.58 -4.75 17.37
CA ARG A 360 -18.97 -5.50 16.17
C ARG A 360 -19.84 -4.65 15.23
N ASP A 361 -20.77 -3.88 15.79
CA ASP A 361 -21.61 -2.97 15.00
C ASP A 361 -20.75 -1.91 14.31
N ARG A 362 -19.79 -1.32 15.02
CA ARG A 362 -18.91 -0.30 14.45
C ARG A 362 -17.99 -0.85 13.36
N GLN A 363 -17.54 -2.09 13.50
CA GLN A 363 -16.79 -2.79 12.44
C GLN A 363 -17.67 -3.01 11.21
N CYS A 364 -18.93 -3.40 11.39
CA CYS A 364 -19.89 -3.53 10.30
C CYS A 364 -20.18 -2.21 9.60
N GLN A 365 -20.36 -1.13 10.34
CA GLN A 365 -20.56 0.23 9.80
C GLN A 365 -19.35 0.68 8.96
N VAL A 366 -18.14 0.37 9.41
CA VAL A 366 -16.91 0.65 8.65
C VAL A 366 -16.80 -0.24 7.41
N ALA A 367 -17.15 -1.52 7.51
CA ALA A 367 -17.08 -2.48 6.40
C ALA A 367 -18.07 -2.17 5.26
N VAL A 368 -19.27 -1.67 5.58
CA VAL A 368 -20.29 -1.28 4.59
C VAL A 368 -20.01 0.11 3.98
N GLY A 369 -19.05 0.86 4.54
CA GLY A 369 -18.61 2.15 4.02
C GLY A 369 -19.60 3.30 4.28
N THR A 370 -19.39 4.43 3.61
CA THR A 370 -20.21 5.65 3.72
C THR A 370 -21.46 5.60 2.83
N SER A 371 -22.22 4.51 2.87
CA SER A 371 -23.59 4.52 2.34
C SER A 371 -24.44 5.42 3.26
N ALA A 372 -25.38 6.18 2.69
CA ALA A 372 -26.13 7.25 3.35
C ALA A 372 -26.84 6.90 4.67
N ASP A 373 -27.00 5.61 4.99
CA ASP A 373 -27.62 5.10 6.22
C ASP A 373 -26.79 3.95 6.87
N ASN A 374 -25.48 4.17 7.10
CA ASN A 374 -24.69 3.16 7.83
C ASN A 374 -25.11 3.01 9.30
N SER A 375 -25.87 3.95 9.88
CA SER A 375 -26.32 3.89 11.28
C SER A 375 -27.24 2.70 11.59
N SER A 376 -27.92 2.15 10.57
CA SER A 376 -28.76 0.94 10.67
C SER A 376 -27.98 -0.35 10.42
N THR A 377 -26.67 -0.26 10.16
CA THR A 377 -25.80 -1.42 10.00
C THR A 377 -25.35 -1.92 11.36
N THR A 378 -25.71 -3.16 11.67
CA THR A 378 -25.37 -3.84 12.93
C THR A 378 -24.80 -5.22 12.64
N ALA A 379 -24.09 -5.78 13.61
CA ALA A 379 -23.58 -7.13 13.50
C ALA A 379 -24.69 -8.14 13.83
N CYS A 380 -24.76 -9.22 13.05
CA CYS A 380 -25.69 -10.30 13.31
C CYS A 380 -25.44 -10.89 14.71
N PRO A 381 -26.49 -11.11 15.55
CA PRO A 381 -26.32 -11.68 16.89
C PRO A 381 -25.71 -13.09 16.89
N ASP A 382 -26.07 -13.91 15.89
CA ASP A 382 -25.79 -15.35 15.89
C ASP A 382 -24.56 -15.76 15.07
N THR A 383 -23.95 -14.84 14.32
CA THR A 383 -22.85 -15.13 13.39
C THR A 383 -21.73 -14.13 13.58
N ARG A 384 -20.50 -14.61 13.79
CA ARG A 384 -19.35 -13.75 14.14
C ARG A 384 -18.95 -12.79 13.03
N ASP A 385 -19.12 -13.19 11.77
CA ASP A 385 -18.49 -12.54 10.61
C ASP A 385 -19.52 -11.98 9.61
N SER A 386 -20.70 -11.55 10.07
CA SER A 386 -21.70 -10.95 9.17
C SER A 386 -22.41 -9.76 9.78
N CYS A 387 -22.84 -8.88 8.87
CA CYS A 387 -23.49 -7.61 9.16
C CYS A 387 -24.88 -7.60 8.52
N THR A 388 -25.85 -7.05 9.23
CA THR A 388 -27.17 -6.72 8.69
C THR A 388 -27.26 -5.22 8.45
N VAL A 389 -27.69 -4.84 7.26
CA VAL A 389 -28.15 -3.47 6.97
C VAL A 389 -29.66 -3.50 7.09
N SER A 390 -30.23 -2.67 7.97
CA SER A 390 -31.67 -2.61 8.21
C SER A 390 -32.34 -1.40 7.57
#